data_AF-A0A377U143-F1
#
_entry.id   AF-A0A377U143-F1
#
_cell.length_a   1.000
_cell.length_b   1.000
_cell.length_c   1.000
_cell.angle_alpha   90.00
_cell.angle_beta   90.00
_cell.angle_gamma   90.00
#
_symmetry.space_group_name_H-M   'P 1'
#
loop_
_entity.id
_entity.type
_entity.pdbx_description
1 polymer ?
#
loop_
_entity_poly.entity_id
_entity_poly.type
_entity_poly.pdbx_seq_one_letter_code
_entity_poly.pdbx_strand_id
1 'polypeptide(L)'
;MINSKQLQANIDVKKTALAQAQADLNRRIPLGAANLIGREELQHARDTVASAQAELDVANPAVQRQPGDRAGHQAGTAAGGAPGGH
;
A
#
# COMPACT_ATOMS: atom_id res chain seq x y z
N MET A 1 33.41 6.97 0.80
CA MET A 1 31.97 7.25 0.57
C MET A 1 31.23 5.93 0.40
N ILE A 2 30.53 5.47 1.44
CA ILE A 2 29.78 4.17 1.46
C ILE A 2 28.26 4.39 1.27
N ASN A 3 27.80 5.63 1.43
CA ASN A 3 26.39 5.98 1.49
C ASN A 3 25.62 5.66 0.18
N SER A 4 26.23 5.88 -0.98
CA SER A 4 25.60 5.61 -2.29
C SER A 4 25.39 4.11 -2.58
N LYS A 5 26.33 3.25 -2.18
CA LYS A 5 26.21 1.79 -2.36
C LYS A 5 25.14 1.19 -1.44
N GLN A 6 25.07 1.65 -0.19
CA GLN A 6 24.01 1.23 0.73
C GLN A 6 22.63 1.71 0.28
N LEU A 7 22.53 2.94 -0.22
CA LEU A 7 21.28 3.46 -0.76
C LEU A 7 20.81 2.63 -1.97
N GLN A 8 21.72 2.35 -2.92
CA GLN A 8 21.40 1.52 -4.09
C GLN A 8 20.95 0.11 -3.68
N ALA A 9 21.69 -0.54 -2.77
CA ALA A 9 21.32 -1.85 -2.26
C ALA A 9 19.93 -1.84 -1.57
N ASN A 10 19.62 -0.79 -0.81
CA ASN A 10 18.31 -0.64 -0.16
C ASN A 10 17.18 -0.53 -1.21
N ILE A 11 17.40 0.25 -2.27
CA ILE A 11 16.45 0.38 -3.39
C ILE A 11 16.26 -0.96 -4.11
N ASP A 12 17.34 -1.69 -4.40
CA ASP A 12 17.28 -2.99 -5.07
C ASP A 12 16.54 -4.06 -4.24
N VAL A 13 16.77 -4.08 -2.92
CA VAL A 13 16.02 -4.95 -2.00
C VAL A 13 14.54 -4.62 -2.03
N LYS A 14 14.17 -3.33 -1.94
CA LYS A 14 12.77 -2.88 -1.95
C LYS A 14 12.07 -3.15 -3.28
N LYS A 15 12.77 -2.97 -4.42
CA LYS A 15 12.26 -3.35 -5.74
C LYS A 15 12.00 -4.86 -5.84
N THR A 16 12.91 -5.66 -5.30
CA THR A 16 12.76 -7.12 -5.28
C THR A 16 11.56 -7.53 -4.44
N ALA A 17 11.40 -6.94 -3.25
CA ALA A 17 10.25 -7.20 -2.37
C ALA A 17 8.92 -6.82 -3.05
N LEU A 18 8.87 -5.66 -3.72
CA LEU A 18 7.70 -5.25 -4.51
C LEU A 18 7.39 -6.25 -5.62
N ALA A 19 8.39 -6.65 -6.40
CA ALA A 19 8.22 -7.61 -7.49
C ALA A 19 7.72 -8.97 -6.98
N GLN A 20 8.21 -9.44 -5.83
CA GLN A 20 7.75 -10.67 -5.18
C GLN A 20 6.29 -10.55 -4.73
N ALA A 21 5.92 -9.45 -4.06
CA ALA A 21 4.55 -9.20 -3.63
C ALA A 21 3.58 -9.12 -4.83
N GLN A 22 4.00 -8.45 -5.90
CA GLN A 22 3.21 -8.32 -7.12
C GLN A 22 3.00 -9.66 -7.83
N ALA A 23 4.04 -10.50 -7.88
CA ALA A 23 3.96 -11.85 -8.42
C ALA A 23 3.01 -12.73 -7.60
N ASP A 24 3.05 -12.62 -6.28
CA ASP A 24 2.12 -13.33 -5.39
C ASP A 24 0.67 -12.89 -5.63
N LEU A 25 0.41 -11.58 -5.69
CA LEU A 25 -0.91 -11.04 -6.02
C LEU A 25 -1.40 -11.54 -7.39
N ASN A 26 -0.56 -11.51 -8.42
CA ASN A 26 -0.92 -12.02 -9.75
C ASN A 26 -1.23 -13.51 -9.76
N ARG A 27 -0.63 -14.30 -8.87
CA ARG A 27 -0.98 -15.70 -8.67
C ARG A 27 -2.31 -15.85 -7.93
N ARG A 28 -2.58 -14.99 -6.95
CA ARG A 28 -3.81 -15.01 -6.15
C ARG A 28 -5.05 -14.52 -6.88
N ILE A 29 -4.94 -13.57 -7.81
CA ILE A 29 -6.08 -13.07 -8.61
C ILE A 29 -6.86 -14.21 -9.31
N PRO A 30 -6.24 -15.07 -10.13
CA PRO A 30 -6.95 -16.17 -10.78
C PRO A 30 -7.43 -17.23 -9.79
N LEU A 31 -6.71 -17.47 -8.69
CA LEU A 31 -7.14 -18.38 -7.62
C LEU A 31 -8.40 -17.87 -6.91
N GLY A 32 -8.49 -16.55 -6.67
CA GLY A 32 -9.67 -15.91 -6.09
C GLY A 32 -10.85 -15.92 -7.05
N ALA A 33 -10.60 -15.71 -8.35
CA ALA A 33 -11.61 -15.85 -9.39
C ALA A 33 -12.16 -17.29 -9.49
N ALA A 34 -11.31 -18.29 -9.26
CA ALA A 34 -11.69 -19.70 -9.17
C ALA A 34 -12.30 -20.10 -7.81
N ASN A 35 -12.50 -19.16 -6.88
CA ASN A 35 -12.96 -19.40 -5.50
C ASN A 35 -12.08 -20.38 -4.71
N LEU A 36 -10.80 -20.52 -5.08
CA LEU A 36 -9.84 -21.39 -4.40
C LEU A 36 -9.19 -20.71 -3.18
N ILE A 37 -9.31 -19.38 -3.08
CA ILE A 37 -8.86 -18.57 -1.94
C ILE A 37 -9.95 -17.57 -1.55
N GLY A 38 -9.93 -17.11 -0.29
CA GLY A 38 -10.84 -16.09 0.21
C GLY A 38 -10.54 -14.68 -0.32
N ARG A 39 -11.56 -13.79 -0.28
CA ARG A 39 -11.38 -12.36 -0.59
C ARG A 39 -10.40 -11.69 0.36
N GLU A 40 -10.31 -12.17 1.59
CA GLU A 40 -9.34 -11.71 2.60
C GLU A 40 -7.90 -12.00 2.18
N GLU A 41 -7.62 -13.20 1.66
CA GLU A 41 -6.30 -13.56 1.13
C GLU A 41 -5.89 -12.69 -0.07
N LEU A 42 -6.85 -12.37 -0.96
CA LEU A 42 -6.61 -11.46 -2.08
C LEU A 42 -6.35 -10.03 -1.59
N GLN A 43 -7.11 -9.58 -0.60
CA GLN A 43 -6.97 -8.25 0.00
C GLN A 43 -5.64 -8.13 0.75
N HIS A 44 -5.21 -9.18 1.44
CA HIS A 44 -3.93 -9.23 2.15
C HIS A 44 -2.75 -9.15 1.18
N ALA A 45 -2.83 -9.81 0.03
CA ALA A 45 -1.79 -9.68 -1.00
C ALA A 45 -1.75 -8.28 -1.62
N ARG A 46 -2.91 -7.63 -1.83
CA ARG A 46 -2.97 -6.23 -2.28
C ARG A 46 -2.35 -5.27 -1.27
N ASP A 47 -2.66 -5.46 0.01
CA ASP A 47 -2.08 -4.68 1.11
C ASP A 47 -0.55 -4.86 1.18
N THR A 48 -0.08 -6.10 1.00
CA THR A 48 1.36 -6.41 0.96
C THR A 48 2.06 -5.68 -0.20
N VAL A 49 1.44 -5.63 -1.39
CA VAL A 49 1.96 -4.85 -2.53
C VAL A 49 1.99 -3.35 -2.22
N ALA A 50 0.91 -2.81 -1.65
CA ALA A 50 0.82 -1.40 -1.30
C ALA A 50 1.89 -1.00 -0.26
N SER A 51 2.09 -1.85 0.75
CA SER A 51 3.12 -1.67 1.78
C SER A 51 4.53 -1.68 1.16
N ALA A 52 4.86 -2.68 0.34
CA ALA A 52 6.16 -2.75 -0.34
C ALA A 52 6.41 -1.55 -1.28
N GLN A 53 5.35 -1.05 -1.94
CA GLN A 53 5.41 0.13 -2.80
C GLN A 53 5.70 1.40 -1.99
N ALA A 54 5.06 1.56 -0.83
CA ALA A 54 5.30 2.67 0.07
C ALA A 54 6.74 2.64 0.62
N GLU A 55 7.26 1.47 0.96
CA GLU A 55 8.66 1.35 1.39
C GLU A 55 9.65 1.76 0.28
N LEU A 56 9.38 1.37 -0.97
CA LEU A 56 10.19 1.76 -2.12
C LEU A 56 10.12 3.27 -2.38
N ASP A 57 8.95 3.88 -2.22
CA ASP A 57 8.75 5.33 -2.35
C ASP A 57 9.59 6.10 -1.31
N VAL A 58 9.61 5.65 -0.05
CA VAL A 58 10.45 6.27 1.00
C VAL A 58 11.95 6.15 0.67
N ALA A 59 12.38 5.07 0.02
CA ALA A 59 13.77 4.93 -0.44
C ALA A 59 14.08 5.72 -1.72
N ASN A 60 13.06 6.12 -2.49
CA ASN A 60 13.20 6.89 -3.71
C ASN A 60 12.25 8.10 -3.69
N PRO A 61 12.61 9.21 -3.03
CA PRO A 61 11.74 10.37 -2.83
C PRO A 61 11.34 11.08 -4.15
N ALA A 62 11.85 10.67 -5.30
CA ALA A 62 11.41 11.16 -6.61
C ALA A 62 9.96 10.75 -6.95
N VAL A 63 9.38 9.75 -6.26
CA VAL A 63 7.99 9.29 -6.44
C VAL A 63 7.00 9.96 -5.45
N GLN A 64 7.46 10.83 -4.56
CA GLN A 64 6.61 11.55 -3.58
C GLN A 64 5.64 12.58 -4.20
N ARG A 65 5.62 12.74 -5.54
CA ARG A 65 4.68 13.66 -6.24
C ARG A 65 3.33 13.03 -6.60
N GLN A 66 2.79 12.15 -5.77
CA GLN A 66 1.38 11.75 -5.91
C GLN A 66 0.62 11.85 -4.58
N PRO A 67 0.16 13.05 -4.21
CA PRO A 67 -0.84 13.23 -3.16
C PRO A 67 -2.20 12.79 -3.72
N GLY A 68 -2.49 11.49 -3.68
CA GLY A 68 -3.68 10.92 -4.32
C GLY A 68 -4.67 10.19 -3.42
N ASP A 69 -4.24 9.57 -2.31
CA ASP A 69 -5.05 8.51 -1.67
C ASP A 69 -5.33 8.69 -0.17
N ARG A 70 -5.48 9.95 0.28
CA ARG A 70 -6.00 10.24 1.64
C ARG A 70 -7.54 10.30 1.70
N ALA A 71 -8.24 9.91 0.63
CA ALA A 71 -9.69 9.91 0.54
C ALA A 71 -10.24 8.48 0.67
N GLY A 72 -10.30 7.94 1.88
CA GLY A 72 -10.86 6.59 2.04
C GLY A 72 -11.18 6.07 3.44
N HIS A 73 -10.66 6.67 4.51
CA HIS A 73 -11.05 6.24 5.86
C HIS A 73 -11.81 7.32 6.61
N GLN A 74 -13.14 7.11 6.60
CA GLN A 74 -14.09 7.46 7.65
C GLN A 74 -14.66 8.88 7.63
N ALA A 75 -15.44 9.16 6.58
CA ALA A 75 -16.69 9.90 6.75
C ALA A 75 -17.66 9.04 7.56
N GLY A 76 -18.02 9.49 8.77
CA GLY A 76 -18.96 8.73 9.60
C GLY A 76 -19.23 9.24 11.00
N THR A 77 -19.12 10.55 11.30
CA THR A 77 -19.79 11.11 12.51
C THR A 77 -19.98 12.62 12.41
N ALA A 78 -20.96 13.05 11.64
CA ALA A 78 -21.52 14.39 11.75
C ALA A 78 -23.01 14.34 11.37
N ALA A 79 -23.90 14.38 12.37
CA ALA A 79 -25.19 15.06 12.31
C ALA A 79 -25.96 14.96 13.63
N GLY A 80 -26.37 16.13 14.15
CA GLY A 80 -27.35 16.33 15.22
C GLY A 80 -26.72 16.76 16.54
N GLY A 81 -26.51 18.03 16.88
CA GLY A 81 -27.22 19.24 16.45
C GLY A 81 -28.39 19.55 17.41
N ALA A 82 -28.12 20.31 18.48
CA ALA A 82 -29.07 21.25 19.08
C ALA A 82 -28.35 22.26 19.99
N PRO A 83 -28.52 23.58 19.77
CA PRO A 83 -27.93 24.66 20.57
C PRO A 83 -28.94 25.28 21.56
N GLY A 84 -28.40 26.04 22.53
CA GLY A 84 -29.14 26.97 23.41
C GLY A 84 -28.63 26.83 24.84
N GLY A 85 -27.98 27.80 25.48
CA GLY A 85 -28.04 29.25 25.33
C GLY A 85 -28.91 29.83 26.44
N HIS A 86 -28.25 30.56 27.36
CA HIS A 86 -28.74 31.26 28.56
C HIS A 86 -28.84 30.43 29.84
#